data_AF-A0A956TSP8-F1
#
_entry.id   AF-A0A956TSP8-F1
#
_cell.length_a   1.000
_cell.length_b   1.000
_cell.length_c   1.000
_cell.angle_alpha   90.00
_cell.angle_beta   90.00
_cell.angle_gamma   90.00
#
_symmetry.space_group_name_H-M   'P 1'
#
loop_
_entity.id
_entity.type
_entity.pdbx_description
1 polymer ?
#
loop_
_entity_poly.entity_id
_entity_poly.type
_entity_poly.pdbx_seq_one_letter_code
_entity_poly.pdbx_strand_id
1 'polypeptide(L)'
;MSSRYLFTSESVTEGHPDKVCDQISDAVLDAILSQDESARVACECAVSTGLVLMTGEITTTANVNYQDIARKVIEDIGYVDDKGGGFDAHSCAVLTAINKQSPDIAGGVFSALETRGKENVDKTDLIGAGDQGMM
;
A
#
# COMPACT_ATOMS: atom_id res chain seq x y z
N MET A 1 -14.59 4.08 -44.83
CA MET A 1 -14.89 2.75 -44.28
C MET A 1 -14.53 2.77 -42.81
N SER A 2 -15.44 2.39 -41.91
CA SER A 2 -15.09 2.20 -40.49
C SER A 2 -14.18 0.98 -40.39
N SER A 3 -12.94 1.13 -39.93
CA SER A 3 -12.09 -0.01 -39.62
C SER A 3 -12.70 -0.77 -38.43
N ARG A 4 -12.74 -2.09 -38.52
CA ARG A 4 -12.98 -2.95 -37.35
C ARG A 4 -11.62 -3.26 -36.75
N TYR A 5 -11.50 -3.14 -35.44
CA TYR A 5 -10.31 -3.58 -34.70
C TYR A 5 -10.75 -4.50 -33.56
N LEU A 6 -9.84 -5.38 -33.15
CA LEU A 6 -10.03 -6.24 -31.99
C LEU A 6 -9.28 -5.63 -30.81
N PHE A 7 -9.93 -5.60 -29.66
CA PHE A 7 -9.36 -5.16 -28.39
C PHE A 7 -9.79 -6.15 -27.31
N THR A 8 -8.85 -6.51 -26.45
CA THR A 8 -9.08 -7.46 -25.36
C THR A 8 -8.55 -6.85 -24.06
N SER A 9 -9.29 -7.09 -22.98
CA SER A 9 -8.92 -6.74 -21.61
C SER A 9 -9.33 -7.91 -20.71
N GLU A 10 -8.68 -8.03 -19.56
CA GLU A 10 -8.93 -9.06 -18.57
C GLU A 10 -9.08 -8.45 -17.16
N SER A 11 -9.55 -9.26 -16.24
CA SER A 11 -9.72 -8.90 -14.83
C SER A 11 -9.51 -10.15 -13.98
N VAL A 12 -9.21 -9.93 -12.71
CA VAL A 12 -9.01 -10.98 -11.72
C VAL A 12 -9.90 -10.69 -10.51
N THR A 13 -10.20 -11.73 -9.74
CA THR A 13 -11.01 -11.58 -8.53
C THR A 13 -10.18 -11.02 -7.36
N GLU A 14 -10.86 -10.62 -6.29
CA GLU A 14 -10.22 -10.23 -5.02
C GLU A 14 -9.31 -11.31 -4.42
N GLY A 15 -9.59 -12.59 -4.72
CA GLY A 15 -8.76 -13.72 -4.27
C GLY A 15 -7.52 -13.98 -5.12
N HIS A 16 -7.31 -13.26 -6.22
CA HIS A 16 -6.04 -13.36 -6.94
C HIS A 16 -4.89 -12.91 -6.03
N PRO A 17 -3.76 -13.63 -5.92
CA PRO A 17 -2.70 -13.32 -4.95
C PRO A 17 -2.19 -11.88 -5.06
N ASP A 18 -2.05 -11.34 -6.28
CA ASP A 18 -1.69 -9.93 -6.47
C ASP A 18 -2.74 -8.98 -5.88
N LYS A 19 -4.04 -9.30 -6.02
CA LYS A 19 -5.12 -8.51 -5.41
C LYS A 19 -5.27 -8.72 -3.92
N VAL A 20 -4.83 -9.85 -3.38
CA VAL A 20 -4.67 -10.03 -1.93
C VAL A 20 -3.59 -9.10 -1.41
N CYS A 21 -2.44 -9.01 -2.10
CA CYS A 21 -1.37 -8.06 -1.74
C CYS A 21 -1.87 -6.61 -1.76
N ASP A 22 -2.52 -6.20 -2.86
CA ASP A 22 -3.08 -4.84 -2.99
C ASP A 22 -4.02 -4.51 -1.82
N GLN A 23 -4.97 -5.41 -1.52
CA GLN A 23 -5.94 -5.20 -0.44
C GLN A 23 -5.30 -5.17 0.95
N ILE A 24 -4.29 -5.99 1.22
CA ILE A 24 -3.56 -5.96 2.50
C ILE A 24 -2.81 -4.64 2.64
N SER A 25 -2.11 -4.21 1.58
CA SER A 25 -1.38 -2.93 1.57
C SER A 25 -2.30 -1.73 1.80
N ASP A 26 -3.45 -1.68 1.12
CA ASP A 26 -4.44 -0.61 1.29
C ASP A 26 -5.13 -0.67 2.66
N ALA A 27 -5.40 -1.85 3.20
CA ALA A 27 -5.96 -1.97 4.55
C ALA A 27 -5.00 -1.46 5.63
N VAL A 28 -3.68 -1.63 5.44
CA VAL A 28 -2.66 -1.03 6.29
C VAL A 28 -2.67 0.49 6.17
N LEU A 29 -2.75 1.03 4.94
CA LEU A 29 -2.88 2.46 4.70
C LEU A 29 -4.11 3.03 5.42
N ASP A 30 -5.28 2.43 5.24
CA ASP A 30 -6.53 2.87 5.84
C ASP A 30 -6.48 2.87 7.37
N ALA A 31 -5.96 1.77 7.96
CA ALA A 31 -5.83 1.66 9.40
C ALA A 31 -4.93 2.76 9.98
N ILE A 32 -3.85 3.11 9.28
CA ILE A 32 -2.93 4.17 9.68
C ILE A 32 -3.59 5.55 9.51
N LEU A 33 -4.17 5.85 8.35
CA LEU A 33 -4.78 7.16 8.06
C LEU A 33 -5.99 7.44 8.95
N SER A 34 -6.69 6.40 9.43
CA SER A 34 -7.78 6.55 10.40
C SER A 34 -7.32 7.10 11.77
N GLN A 35 -6.04 6.99 12.08
CA GLN A 35 -5.43 7.47 13.34
C GLN A 35 -4.50 8.67 13.12
N ASP A 36 -3.89 8.78 11.94
CA ASP A 36 -2.92 9.81 11.58
C ASP A 36 -3.08 10.22 10.12
N GLU A 37 -3.90 11.24 9.87
CA GLU A 37 -4.16 11.81 8.54
C GLU A 37 -2.89 12.34 7.85
N SER A 38 -1.83 12.63 8.63
CA SER A 38 -0.57 13.17 8.13
C SER A 38 0.47 12.09 7.82
N ALA A 39 0.14 10.83 8.03
CA ALA A 39 1.05 9.71 7.83
C ALA A 39 1.57 9.63 6.39
N ARG A 40 2.71 8.94 6.24
CA ARG A 40 3.29 8.55 4.96
C ARG A 40 3.44 7.04 4.97
N VAL A 41 2.79 6.37 4.03
CA VAL A 41 2.71 4.91 3.98
C VAL A 41 3.09 4.47 2.57
N ALA A 42 4.19 3.73 2.48
CA ALA A 42 4.54 2.91 1.34
C ALA A 42 4.61 1.47 1.85
N CYS A 43 3.46 0.78 1.85
CA CYS A 43 3.35 -0.59 2.32
C CYS A 43 3.28 -1.53 1.11
N GLU A 44 4.27 -2.41 1.01
CA GLU A 44 4.36 -3.44 -0.02
C GLU A 44 4.01 -4.79 0.59
N CYS A 45 3.31 -5.62 -0.17
CA CYS A 45 2.91 -6.94 0.27
C CYS A 45 3.34 -8.00 -0.75
N ALA A 46 3.86 -9.12 -0.25
CA ALA A 46 4.09 -10.32 -1.02
C ALA A 46 3.45 -11.51 -0.30
N VAL A 47 2.69 -12.31 -1.04
CA VAL A 47 2.05 -13.52 -0.52
C VAL A 47 2.56 -14.77 -1.22
N SER A 48 2.60 -15.87 -0.46
CA SER A 48 2.91 -17.22 -0.96
C SER A 48 2.24 -18.25 -0.06
N THR A 49 2.45 -19.54 -0.33
CA THR A 49 1.87 -20.63 0.46
C THR A 49 2.22 -20.48 1.94
N GLY A 50 1.21 -20.19 2.76
CA GLY A 50 1.35 -20.00 4.21
C GLY A 50 2.18 -18.76 4.63
N LEU A 51 2.45 -17.81 3.73
CA LEU A 51 3.26 -16.63 4.03
C LEU A 51 2.61 -15.34 3.53
N VAL A 52 2.60 -14.33 4.41
CA VAL A 52 2.39 -12.92 4.11
C VAL A 52 3.64 -12.17 4.57
N LEU A 53 4.29 -11.46 3.66
CA LEU A 53 5.38 -10.54 3.96
C LEU A 53 4.92 -9.12 3.66
N MET A 54 4.84 -8.29 4.69
CA MET A 54 4.67 -6.84 4.56
C MET A 54 6.03 -6.15 4.71
N THR A 55 6.38 -5.28 3.78
CA THR A 55 7.64 -4.55 3.73
C THR A 55 7.42 -3.12 3.27
N GLY A 56 8.43 -2.25 3.37
CA GLY A 56 8.37 -0.87 2.90
C GLY A 56 8.63 0.15 3.99
N GLU A 57 8.12 1.36 3.78
CA GLU A 57 8.47 2.56 4.53
C GLU A 57 7.22 3.26 5.07
N ILE A 58 7.11 3.32 6.39
CA ILE A 58 5.96 3.93 7.08
C ILE A 58 6.46 4.95 8.11
N THR A 59 5.98 6.19 7.97
CA THR A 59 6.18 7.28 8.92
C THR A 59 4.82 7.70 9.45
N THR A 60 4.53 7.35 10.71
CA THR A 60 3.26 7.65 11.36
C THR A 60 3.41 7.68 12.88
N THR A 61 2.42 8.29 13.55
CA THR A 61 2.17 8.17 14.99
C THR A 61 1.12 7.12 15.35
N ALA A 62 0.42 6.56 14.36
CA ALA A 62 -0.57 5.52 14.53
C ALA A 62 0.02 4.25 15.15
N ASN A 63 -0.79 3.54 15.95
CA ASN A 63 -0.44 2.24 16.47
C ASN A 63 -1.40 1.20 15.89
N VAL A 64 -0.91 0.40 14.95
CA VAL A 64 -1.70 -0.60 14.21
C VAL A 64 -1.11 -1.99 14.41
N ASN A 65 -1.98 -3.00 14.45
CA ASN A 65 -1.56 -4.39 14.43
C ASN A 65 -1.60 -4.94 13.00
N TYR A 66 -0.44 -4.95 12.35
CA TYR A 66 -0.29 -5.46 10.99
C TYR A 66 -0.77 -6.91 10.82
N GLN A 67 -0.56 -7.76 11.84
CA GLN A 67 -0.98 -9.15 11.77
C GLN A 67 -2.50 -9.27 11.74
N ASP A 68 -3.19 -8.55 12.62
CA ASP A 68 -4.64 -8.58 12.69
C ASP A 68 -5.27 -8.02 11.41
N ILE A 69 -4.69 -6.94 10.86
CA ILE A 69 -5.13 -6.35 9.59
C ILE A 69 -5.02 -7.37 8.45
N ALA A 70 -3.84 -7.96 8.26
CA ALA A 70 -3.63 -8.93 7.19
C ALA A 70 -4.56 -10.13 7.33
N ARG A 71 -4.68 -10.70 8.54
CA ARG A 71 -5.56 -11.85 8.79
C ARG A 71 -7.02 -11.53 8.51
N LYS A 72 -7.50 -10.34 8.92
CA LYS A 72 -8.86 -9.91 8.66
C LYS A 72 -9.15 -9.78 7.17
N VAL A 73 -8.23 -9.17 6.41
CA VAL A 73 -8.39 -9.06 4.94
C VAL A 73 -8.47 -10.45 4.30
N ILE A 74 -7.60 -11.37 4.71
CA ILE A 74 -7.58 -12.75 4.19
C ILE A 74 -8.88 -13.49 4.53
N GLU A 75 -9.40 -13.29 5.74
CA GLU A 75 -10.69 -13.84 6.18
C GLU A 75 -11.86 -13.25 5.38
N ASP A 76 -11.88 -11.93 5.18
CA ASP A 76 -12.93 -11.23 4.43
C ASP A 76 -12.97 -11.67 2.95
N ILE A 77 -11.81 -11.98 2.35
CA ILE A 77 -11.70 -12.57 1.00
C ILE A 77 -12.20 -14.03 0.97
N GLY A 78 -12.20 -14.72 2.10
CA GLY A 78 -12.71 -16.10 2.24
C GLY A 78 -11.65 -17.20 2.32
N TYR A 79 -10.38 -16.86 2.53
CA TYR A 79 -9.30 -17.83 2.75
C TYR A 79 -9.31 -18.33 4.21
N VAL A 80 -10.26 -19.21 4.51
CA VAL A 80 -10.46 -19.80 5.84
C VAL A 80 -10.55 -21.33 5.77
N ASP A 81 -9.85 -22.00 6.68
CA ASP A 81 -9.80 -23.45 6.83
C ASP A 81 -9.43 -24.18 5.51
N ASP A 82 -9.98 -25.38 5.32
CA ASP A 82 -9.77 -26.22 4.15
C ASP A 82 -10.21 -25.57 2.82
N LYS A 83 -11.03 -24.52 2.87
CA LYS A 83 -11.49 -23.79 1.68
C LYS A 83 -10.39 -22.94 1.06
N GLY A 84 -9.36 -22.61 1.84
CA GLY A 84 -8.27 -21.74 1.41
C GLY A 84 -7.22 -22.39 0.50
N GLY A 85 -7.29 -23.70 0.25
CA GLY A 85 -6.45 -24.37 -0.74
C GLY A 85 -4.93 -24.31 -0.47
N GLY A 86 -4.52 -24.12 0.79
CA GLY A 86 -3.12 -23.97 1.20
C GLY A 86 -2.72 -22.56 1.66
N PHE A 87 -3.66 -21.61 1.63
CA PHE A 87 -3.52 -20.27 2.22
C PHE A 87 -4.71 -20.00 3.13
N ASP A 88 -4.45 -19.75 4.42
CA ASP A 88 -5.49 -19.65 5.45
C ASP A 88 -5.16 -18.53 6.46
N ALA A 89 -6.17 -17.71 6.76
CA ALA A 89 -6.07 -16.53 7.63
C ALA A 89 -5.59 -16.87 9.05
N HIS A 90 -5.83 -18.08 9.54
CA HIS A 90 -5.53 -18.46 10.93
C HIS A 90 -4.17 -19.14 11.08
N SER A 91 -3.65 -19.75 10.01
CA SER A 91 -2.42 -20.54 10.04
C SER A 91 -1.26 -19.92 9.25
N CYS A 92 -1.50 -18.94 8.38
CA CYS A 92 -0.41 -18.28 7.65
C CYS A 92 0.54 -17.53 8.59
N ALA A 93 1.83 -17.58 8.26
CA ALA A 93 2.84 -16.72 8.86
C ALA A 93 2.68 -15.29 8.33
N VAL A 94 2.70 -14.31 9.23
CA VAL A 94 2.67 -12.89 8.87
C VAL A 94 3.97 -12.25 9.35
N LEU A 95 4.82 -11.86 8.40
CA LEU A 95 6.12 -11.24 8.65
C LEU A 95 6.07 -9.76 8.28
N THR A 96 6.71 -8.93 9.09
CA THR A 96 6.81 -7.49 8.89
C THR A 96 8.27 -7.06 8.82
N ALA A 97 8.63 -6.36 7.76
CA ALA A 97 9.93 -5.74 7.52
C ALA A 97 9.74 -4.24 7.18
N ILE A 98 9.07 -3.52 8.07
CA ILE A 98 8.72 -2.10 7.89
C ILE A 98 9.79 -1.20 8.52
N ASN A 99 10.24 -0.21 7.75
CA ASN A 99 11.18 0.82 8.20
C ASN A 99 10.51 2.20 8.22
N LYS A 100 11.18 3.19 8.82
CA LYS A 100 10.79 4.60 8.64
C LYS A 100 11.23 5.08 7.27
N GLN A 101 10.49 6.04 6.72
CA GLN A 101 10.87 6.68 5.46
C GLN A 101 12.26 7.32 5.56
N SER A 102 13.03 7.25 4.48
CA SER A 102 14.33 7.94 4.39
C SER A 102 14.16 9.46 4.62
N PRO A 103 14.98 10.08 5.50
CA PRO A 103 14.96 11.54 5.68
C PRO A 103 15.25 12.34 4.40
N ASP A 104 16.02 11.76 3.47
CA ASP A 104 16.36 12.40 2.18
C ASP A 104 15.12 12.51 1.28
N ILE A 105 14.27 11.48 1.27
CA ILE A 105 12.99 11.48 0.56
C ILE A 105 12.05 12.47 1.25
N ALA A 106 11.97 12.41 2.58
CA ALA A 106 11.08 13.25 3.36
C ALA A 106 11.35 14.75 3.12
N GLY A 107 12.61 15.18 3.16
CA GLY A 107 13.02 16.56 2.85
C GLY A 107 12.75 16.97 1.40
N GLY A 108 12.83 16.02 0.46
CA GLY A 108 12.49 16.20 -0.95
C GLY A 108 11.04 16.59 -1.18
N VAL A 109 10.13 15.90 -0.48
CA VAL A 109 8.67 16.02 -0.66
C VAL A 109 8.08 17.18 0.16
N PHE A 110 8.54 17.37 1.41
CA PHE A 110 7.98 18.39 2.31
C PHE A 110 8.32 19.83 1.91
N SER A 111 9.37 20.03 1.13
CA SER A 111 9.71 21.31 0.55
C SER A 111 9.95 21.12 -0.94
N ALA A 112 8.90 21.39 -1.71
CA ALA A 112 8.94 21.32 -3.16
C ALA A 112 10.06 22.21 -3.73
N LEU A 113 10.61 21.82 -4.88
CA LEU A 113 11.74 22.52 -5.49
C LEU A 113 11.39 23.98 -5.80
N GLU A 114 10.17 24.22 -6.24
CA GLU A 114 9.63 25.51 -6.63
C GLU A 114 9.47 26.50 -5.47
N THR A 115 9.43 26.02 -4.22
CA THR A 115 9.25 26.86 -3.03
C THR A 115 10.53 27.10 -2.24
N ARG A 116 11.59 26.32 -2.48
CA ARG A 116 12.88 26.47 -1.80
C ARG A 116 13.48 27.86 -2.03
N GLY A 117 13.73 28.58 -0.93
CA GLY A 117 14.35 29.91 -0.96
C GLY A 117 13.43 31.04 -1.46
N LYS A 118 12.11 30.81 -1.53
CA LYS A 118 11.12 31.83 -1.91
C LYS A 118 10.22 32.20 -0.72
N GLU A 119 9.84 33.47 -0.66
CA GLU A 119 8.82 33.98 0.27
C GLU A 119 7.48 34.17 -0.47
N ASN A 120 6.34 34.10 0.23
CA ASN A 120 4.98 34.22 -0.32
C ASN A 120 4.65 33.20 -1.44
N VAL A 121 4.93 31.93 -1.19
CA VAL A 121 4.54 30.81 -2.07
C VAL A 121 3.10 30.37 -1.83
N ASP A 122 2.44 29.87 -2.88
CA ASP A 122 1.12 29.26 -2.74
C ASP A 122 1.21 28.01 -1.87
N LYS A 123 0.21 27.78 -1.03
CA LYS A 123 0.14 26.58 -0.18
C LYS A 123 0.07 25.30 -1.01
N THR A 124 -0.50 25.37 -2.21
CA THR A 124 -0.58 24.21 -3.11
C THR A 124 0.78 23.79 -3.66
N ASP A 125 1.73 24.72 -3.72
CA ASP A 125 3.07 24.48 -4.28
C ASP A 125 4.06 23.99 -3.20
N LEU A 126 3.62 23.84 -1.95
CA LEU A 126 4.50 23.43 -0.85
C LEU A 126 4.95 21.97 -0.95
N ILE A 127 4.09 21.10 -1.50
CA ILE A 127 4.32 19.66 -1.56
C ILE A 127 4.84 19.28 -2.94
N GLY A 128 6.07 18.76 -2.97
CA GLY A 128 6.67 18.23 -4.20
C GLY A 128 6.14 16.84 -4.54
N ALA A 129 6.38 16.39 -5.77
CA ALA A 129 6.16 15.00 -6.14
C ALA A 129 7.02 14.06 -5.28
N GLY A 130 6.44 12.91 -4.89
CA GLY A 130 7.11 11.87 -4.10
C GLY A 130 8.29 11.20 -4.83
N ASP A 131 8.18 11.12 -6.14
CA ASP A 131 9.17 10.58 -7.07
C ASP A 131 8.92 11.17 -8.47
N GLN A 132 9.84 10.93 -9.40
CA GLN A 132 9.61 11.13 -10.83
C GLN A 132 8.52 10.17 -11.34
N GLY A 133 7.69 10.61 -12.29
CA GLY A 133 6.64 9.73 -12.82
C GLY A 133 5.91 10.25 -14.06
N MET A 134 5.08 9.38 -14.63
CA MET A 134 4.11 9.67 -15.70
C MET A 134 2.78 9.02 -15.32
N MET A 135 1.66 9.69 -15.63
CA MET A 135 0.31 9.26 -15.25
C MET A 135 -0.62 9.24 -16.46
#